data_AF-A0A8C9GTF8-F1
#
_entry.id   AF-A0A8C9GTF8-F1
#
_cell.length_a   1.000
_cell.length_b   1.000
_cell.length_c   1.000
_cell.angle_alpha   90.00
_cell.angle_beta   90.00
_cell.angle_gamma   90.00
#
_symmetry.space_group_name_H-M   'P 1'
#
loop_
_entity.id
_entity.type
_entity.pdbx_description
1 polymer ?
#
loop_
_entity_poly.entity_id
_entity_poly.type
_entity_poly.pdbx_seq_one_letter_code
_entity_poly.pdbx_strand_id
1 'polypeptide(L)'
;MASAAVESFVTKQLDLLELERDAEVEERRSWQENISLKELQSRGVCMLKLQVSSQRTGLYGRLLVTFEPRRCGPVAALPSNSFTSGDIVGLYDAANEGSQLATGILTRVTQKSVTVAFDESHDFQLSLDRENSYRLLKLANDVTYRRLKKPADILQHLLGRLPERSGFICAVAERTCHHPRTSWHWENHDCG
;
A
#
# COMPACT_ATOMS: atom_id res chain seq x y z
N MET A 1 -36.74 2.73 -8.36
CA MET A 1 -36.29 3.88 -7.53
C MET A 1 -34.94 3.61 -6.86
N ALA A 2 -34.78 2.55 -6.06
CA ALA A 2 -33.51 2.27 -5.37
C ALA A 2 -32.31 2.01 -6.31
N SER A 3 -32.50 1.30 -7.44
CA SER A 3 -31.43 1.02 -8.41
C SER A 3 -30.79 2.30 -8.98
N ALA A 4 -31.60 3.28 -9.37
CA ALA A 4 -31.13 4.56 -9.92
C ALA A 4 -30.34 5.41 -8.90
N ALA A 5 -30.68 5.31 -7.61
CA ALA A 5 -29.94 5.97 -6.54
C ALA A 5 -28.56 5.33 -6.34
N VAL A 6 -28.46 4.00 -6.45
CA VAL A 6 -27.19 3.28 -6.35
C VAL A 6 -26.31 3.54 -7.58
N GLU A 7 -26.89 3.55 -8.80
CA GLU A 7 -26.14 3.87 -10.02
C GLU A 7 -25.55 5.28 -9.99
N SER A 8 -26.34 6.29 -9.61
CA SER A 8 -25.84 7.67 -9.50
C SER A 8 -24.78 7.83 -8.40
N PHE A 9 -24.90 7.09 -7.30
CA PHE A 9 -23.87 7.02 -6.27
C PHE A 9 -22.57 6.41 -6.81
N VAL A 10 -22.64 5.24 -7.46
CA VAL A 10 -21.46 4.53 -7.99
C VAL A 10 -20.73 5.37 -9.03
N THR A 11 -21.44 5.97 -9.98
CA THR A 11 -20.83 6.84 -11.00
C THR A 11 -20.12 8.02 -10.34
N LYS A 12 -20.79 8.70 -9.39
CA LYS A 12 -20.17 9.82 -8.67
C LYS A 12 -18.94 9.38 -7.86
N GLN A 13 -18.96 8.20 -7.24
CA GLN A 13 -17.79 7.68 -6.52
C GLN A 13 -16.62 7.38 -7.47
N LEU A 14 -16.88 6.82 -8.65
CA LEU A 14 -15.84 6.58 -9.66
C LEU A 14 -15.20 7.88 -10.13
N ASP A 15 -16.00 8.90 -10.43
CA ASP A 15 -15.51 10.21 -10.85
C ASP A 15 -14.63 10.86 -9.76
N LEU A 16 -15.07 10.81 -8.50
CA LEU A 16 -14.32 11.34 -7.37
C LEU A 16 -13.01 10.58 -7.13
N LEU A 17 -13.02 9.26 -7.26
CA LEU A 17 -11.81 8.43 -7.13
C LEU A 17 -10.79 8.71 -8.25
N GLU A 18 -11.25 9.00 -9.46
CA GLU A 18 -10.38 9.38 -10.57
C GLU A 18 -9.74 10.75 -10.34
N LEU A 19 -10.53 11.73 -9.88
CA LEU A 19 -10.00 13.04 -9.48
C LEU A 19 -8.97 12.95 -8.35
N GLU A 20 -9.23 12.14 -7.32
CA GLU A 20 -8.29 11.92 -6.22
C GLU A 20 -6.99 11.27 -6.70
N ARG A 21 -7.09 10.24 -7.57
CA ARG A 21 -5.93 9.58 -8.15
C ARG A 21 -5.08 10.54 -8.97
N ASP A 22 -5.71 11.33 -9.84
CA ASP A 22 -4.99 12.26 -10.72
C ASP A 22 -4.28 13.34 -9.90
N ALA A 23 -4.93 13.85 -8.84
CA ALA A 23 -4.31 14.78 -7.91
C ALA A 23 -3.10 14.16 -7.18
N GLU A 24 -3.20 12.91 -6.70
CA GLU A 24 -2.09 12.23 -6.01
C GLU A 24 -0.90 11.96 -6.95
N VAL A 25 -1.18 11.59 -8.21
CA VAL A 25 -0.16 11.33 -9.23
C VAL A 25 0.56 12.62 -9.60
N GLU A 26 -0.18 13.70 -9.85
CA GLU A 26 0.39 15.00 -10.23
C GLU A 26 1.25 15.59 -9.11
N GLU A 27 0.76 15.55 -7.86
CA GLU A 27 1.53 16.02 -6.70
C GLU A 27 2.86 15.24 -6.60
N ARG A 28 2.82 13.92 -6.69
CA ARG A 28 4.04 13.09 -6.57
C ARG A 28 4.98 13.28 -7.75
N ARG A 29 4.46 13.44 -8.96
CA ARG A 29 5.26 13.75 -10.16
C ARG A 29 5.98 15.08 -10.00
N SER A 30 5.27 16.10 -9.52
CA SER A 30 5.87 17.42 -9.26
C SER A 30 7.02 17.34 -8.25
N TRP A 31 6.91 16.46 -7.25
CA TRP A 31 7.97 16.23 -6.27
C TRP A 31 9.17 15.50 -6.88
N GLN A 32 8.94 14.53 -7.76
CA GLN A 32 10.02 13.80 -8.40
C GLN A 32 10.80 14.65 -9.41
N GLU A 33 10.12 15.54 -10.14
CA GLU A 33 10.72 16.38 -11.19
C GLU A 33 11.37 17.66 -10.63
N ASN A 34 10.78 18.29 -9.60
CA ASN A 34 11.20 19.63 -9.16
C ASN A 34 11.95 19.65 -7.83
N ILE A 35 11.98 18.56 -7.06
CA ILE A 35 12.57 18.53 -5.71
C ILE A 35 13.81 17.65 -5.70
N SER A 36 14.86 18.12 -5.05
CA SER A 36 16.10 17.34 -4.94
C SER A 36 15.90 16.09 -4.08
N LEU A 37 16.63 15.01 -4.39
CA LEU A 37 16.57 13.76 -3.62
C LEU A 37 16.84 13.96 -2.12
N LYS A 38 17.68 14.95 -1.76
CA LYS A 38 18.01 15.27 -0.37
C LYS A 38 16.84 15.92 0.36
N GLU A 39 16.06 16.76 -0.32
CA GLU A 39 14.84 17.34 0.21
C GLU A 39 13.71 16.31 0.30
N LEU A 40 13.62 15.38 -0.65
CA LEU A 40 12.70 14.24 -0.53
C LEU A 40 13.03 13.37 0.68
N GLN A 41 14.32 13.21 0.99
CA GLN A 41 14.76 12.53 2.21
C GLN A 41 14.42 13.33 3.47
N SER A 42 14.59 14.66 3.49
CA SER A 42 14.23 15.46 4.67
C SER A 42 12.73 15.48 4.95
N ARG A 43 11.91 15.37 3.90
CA ARG A 43 10.46 15.15 3.99
C ARG A 43 10.08 13.72 4.42
N GLY A 44 11.04 12.79 4.44
CA GLY A 44 10.85 11.41 4.88
C GLY A 44 10.22 10.47 3.85
N VAL A 45 10.09 10.90 2.59
CA VAL A 45 9.49 10.11 1.49
C VAL A 45 10.52 9.39 0.62
N CYS A 46 11.80 9.63 0.87
CA CYS A 46 12.92 8.96 0.21
C CYS A 46 13.98 8.55 1.23
N MET A 47 14.63 7.40 1.01
CA MET A 47 15.82 6.98 1.75
C MET A 47 16.98 6.79 0.78
N LEU A 48 18.08 7.49 1.01
CA LEU A 48 19.28 7.42 0.17
C LEU A 48 20.37 6.57 0.85
N LYS A 49 21.30 6.07 0.04
CA LYS A 49 22.53 5.40 0.50
C LYS A 49 22.28 4.17 1.37
N LEU A 50 21.32 3.36 0.92
CA LEU A 50 21.01 2.08 1.52
C LEU A 50 21.90 0.97 0.93
N GLN A 51 22.22 -0.03 1.72
CA GLN A 51 22.91 -1.24 1.28
C GLN A 51 22.05 -2.47 1.58
N VAL A 52 22.27 -3.55 0.85
CA VAL A 52 21.56 -4.81 1.07
C VAL A 52 22.15 -5.52 2.29
N SER A 53 21.34 -5.69 3.33
CA SER A 53 21.71 -6.46 4.51
C SER A 53 21.44 -7.95 4.32
N SER A 54 20.27 -8.32 3.79
CA SER A 54 19.93 -9.73 3.56
C SER A 54 18.87 -9.89 2.48
N GLN A 55 18.89 -11.02 1.78
CA GLN A 55 17.90 -11.41 0.77
C GLN A 55 17.34 -12.78 1.12
N ARG A 56 16.02 -12.95 1.04
CA ARG A 56 15.32 -14.20 1.37
C ARG A 56 14.08 -14.34 0.49
N THR A 57 13.66 -15.57 0.23
CA THR A 57 12.38 -15.85 -0.41
C THR A 57 11.26 -15.76 0.63
N GLY A 58 10.23 -14.98 0.33
CA GLY A 58 9.05 -14.77 1.16
C GLY A 58 7.84 -15.58 0.71
N LEU A 59 6.68 -15.20 1.25
CA LEU A 59 5.39 -15.76 0.86
C LEU A 59 5.08 -15.47 -0.61
N TYR A 60 4.47 -16.44 -1.29
CA TYR A 60 4.15 -16.37 -2.72
C TYR A 60 5.39 -16.20 -3.62
N GLY A 61 6.55 -16.75 -3.22
CA GLY A 61 7.79 -16.71 -4.01
C GLY A 61 8.52 -15.35 -3.99
N ARG A 62 7.87 -14.29 -3.49
CA ARG A 62 8.39 -12.92 -3.53
C ARG A 62 9.77 -12.77 -2.88
N LEU A 63 10.65 -12.03 -3.53
CA LEU A 63 11.97 -11.70 -2.99
C LEU A 63 11.84 -10.65 -1.87
N LEU A 64 12.23 -11.02 -0.65
CA LEU A 64 12.35 -10.12 0.50
C LEU A 64 13.78 -9.63 0.63
N VAL A 65 13.96 -8.32 0.51
CA VAL A 65 15.27 -7.67 0.64
C VAL A 65 15.21 -6.72 1.82
N THR A 66 16.16 -6.90 2.74
CA THR A 66 16.35 -5.99 3.87
C THR A 66 17.48 -5.04 3.55
N PHE A 67 17.19 -3.74 3.66
CA PHE A 67 18.12 -2.66 3.45
C PHE A 67 18.49 -1.98 4.77
N GLU A 68 19.73 -1.53 4.87
CA GLU A 68 20.28 -0.80 6.02
C GLU A 68 21.12 0.40 5.55
N PRO A 69 21.36 1.43 6.37
CA PRO A 69 22.25 2.53 6.00
C PRO A 69 23.69 2.05 5.70
N ARG A 70 24.30 2.53 4.61
CA ARG A 70 25.69 2.18 4.24
C ARG A 70 26.74 2.64 5.25
N ARG A 71 26.52 3.78 5.92
CA ARG A 71 27.47 4.29 6.93
C ARG A 71 27.18 3.68 8.28
N CYS A 72 27.89 2.60 8.56
CA CYS A 72 27.82 1.86 9.82
C CYS A 72 28.66 2.57 10.91
N GLY A 73 28.02 3.43 11.69
CA GLY A 73 28.49 3.78 13.04
C GLY A 73 27.75 2.94 14.09
N PRO A 74 28.17 2.95 15.37
CA PRO A 74 27.47 2.23 16.44
C PRO A 74 25.99 2.66 16.62
N VAL A 75 25.60 3.79 16.02
CA VAL A 75 24.26 4.37 15.98
C VAL A 75 23.80 4.57 14.52
N ALA A 76 24.00 3.59 13.64
CA ALA A 76 23.47 3.66 12.28
C ALA A 76 21.95 3.40 12.28
N ALA A 77 21.18 4.48 12.46
CA ALA A 77 19.73 4.49 12.31
C ALA A 77 19.34 4.98 10.91
N LEU A 78 18.17 4.55 10.44
CA LEU A 78 17.54 5.11 9.25
C LEU A 78 17.22 6.59 9.49
N PRO A 79 17.27 7.45 8.46
CA PRO A 79 16.83 8.82 8.58
C PRO A 79 15.35 8.87 8.98
N SER A 80 14.93 9.96 9.64
CA SER A 80 13.53 10.21 9.96
C SER A 80 12.68 10.09 8.70
N ASN A 81 11.65 9.25 8.75
CA ASN A 81 10.93 8.84 7.56
C ASN A 81 9.45 8.54 7.85
N SER A 82 8.63 8.60 6.80
CA SER A 82 7.18 8.36 6.85
C SER A 82 6.78 7.02 6.21
N PHE A 83 7.73 6.07 6.15
CA PHE A 83 7.48 4.75 5.58
C PHE A 83 6.78 3.85 6.60
N THR A 84 5.77 3.15 6.13
CA THR A 84 4.96 2.22 6.90
C THR A 84 4.80 0.90 6.15
N SER A 85 4.52 -0.18 6.88
CA SER A 85 4.22 -1.46 6.24
C SER A 85 2.97 -1.32 5.36
N GLY A 86 3.06 -1.78 4.11
CA GLY A 86 2.01 -1.66 3.09
C GLY A 86 2.24 -0.55 2.08
N ASP A 87 3.17 0.38 2.33
CA ASP A 87 3.56 1.41 1.36
C ASP A 87 4.21 0.80 0.12
N ILE A 88 3.90 1.36 -1.04
CA ILE A 88 4.52 1.00 -2.33
C ILE A 88 5.80 1.82 -2.48
N VAL A 89 6.90 1.14 -2.81
CA VAL A 89 8.22 1.76 -2.96
C VAL A 89 8.88 1.37 -4.27
N GLY A 90 9.56 2.34 -4.86
CA GLY A 90 10.43 2.16 -6.01
C GLY A 90 11.86 2.00 -5.54
N LEU A 91 12.54 0.98 -6.06
CA LEU A 91 13.97 0.77 -5.87
C LEU A 91 14.73 1.39 -7.04
N TYR A 92 15.77 2.16 -6.73
CA TYR A 92 16.68 2.72 -7.71
C TYR A 92 18.12 2.52 -7.26
N ASP A 93 19.03 2.50 -8.23
CA ASP A 93 20.45 2.62 -7.96
C ASP A 93 20.77 4.06 -7.48
N ALA A 94 21.77 4.22 -6.62
CA ALA A 94 22.32 5.53 -6.28
C ALA A 94 23.30 6.03 -7.34
N ALA A 95 23.92 5.15 -8.14
CA ALA A 95 24.81 5.51 -9.23
C ALA A 95 24.07 5.89 -10.52
N ASN A 96 22.88 5.32 -10.73
CA ASN A 96 22.03 5.60 -11.89
C ASN A 96 20.84 6.47 -11.49
N GLU A 97 20.83 7.72 -11.96
CA GLU A 97 19.83 8.71 -11.55
C GLU A 97 18.46 8.50 -12.22
N GLY A 98 18.36 7.74 -13.31
CA GLY A 98 17.17 7.74 -14.17
C GLY A 98 16.24 6.53 -14.10
N SER A 99 16.73 5.31 -13.90
CA SER A 99 15.91 4.10 -14.07
C SER A 99 15.46 3.48 -12.74
N GLN A 100 14.15 3.24 -12.64
CA GLN A 100 13.57 2.42 -11.58
C GLN A 100 13.95 0.96 -11.83
N LEU A 101 14.64 0.34 -10.86
CA LEU A 101 15.07 -1.06 -10.94
C LEU A 101 13.91 -2.02 -10.66
N ALA A 102 13.12 -1.71 -9.64
CA ALA A 102 12.02 -2.57 -9.22
C ALA A 102 10.93 -1.78 -8.48
N THR A 103 9.73 -2.36 -8.40
CA THR A 103 8.66 -1.91 -7.50
C THR A 103 8.43 -2.97 -6.44
N GLY A 104 8.28 -2.54 -5.20
CA GLY A 104 8.02 -3.45 -4.09
C GLY A 104 7.08 -2.86 -3.05
N ILE A 105 6.68 -3.72 -2.11
CA ILE A 105 5.82 -3.37 -0.99
C ILE A 105 6.64 -3.46 0.29
N LEU A 106 6.54 -2.45 1.15
CA LEU A 106 7.16 -2.50 2.45
C LEU A 106 6.46 -3.51 3.36
N THR A 107 7.24 -4.46 3.87
CA THR A 107 6.74 -5.48 4.80
C THR A 107 7.07 -5.12 6.24
N ARG A 108 8.25 -4.55 6.48
CA ARG A 108 8.73 -4.20 7.81
C ARG A 108 9.59 -2.93 7.76
N VAL A 109 9.35 -2.02 8.69
CA VAL A 109 10.18 -0.84 8.91
C VAL A 109 10.65 -0.86 10.37
N THR A 110 11.95 -0.72 10.59
CA THR A 110 12.55 -0.61 11.92
C THR A 110 13.39 0.67 11.99
N GLN A 111 13.94 1.00 13.16
CA GLN A 111 14.83 2.15 13.29
C GLN A 111 16.17 1.98 12.54
N LYS A 112 16.57 0.75 12.18
CA LYS A 112 17.89 0.45 11.60
C LYS A 112 17.83 -0.18 10.22
N SER A 113 16.68 -0.72 9.84
CA SER A 113 16.52 -1.44 8.58
C SER A 113 15.10 -1.41 8.07
N VAL A 114 14.96 -1.60 6.76
CA VAL A 114 13.70 -1.62 6.05
C VAL A 114 13.64 -2.83 5.13
N THR A 115 12.54 -3.57 5.14
CA THR A 115 12.37 -4.80 4.36
C THR A 115 11.29 -4.60 3.30
N VAL A 116 11.66 -4.82 2.04
CA VAL A 116 10.81 -4.67 0.86
C VAL A 116 10.57 -6.05 0.26
N ALA A 117 9.31 -6.34 -0.08
CA ALA A 117 8.93 -7.47 -0.91
C ALA A 117 8.80 -7.02 -2.36
N PHE A 118 9.63 -7.57 -3.25
CA PHE A 118 9.55 -7.31 -4.69
C PHE A 118 8.64 -8.32 -5.38
N ASP A 119 7.97 -7.86 -6.43
CA ASP A 119 7.11 -8.71 -7.25
C ASP A 119 7.97 -9.45 -8.30
N GLU A 120 7.72 -10.75 -8.48
CA GLU A 120 8.49 -11.61 -9.40
C GLU A 120 8.29 -11.24 -10.89
N SER A 121 7.30 -10.39 -11.18
CA SER A 121 6.94 -9.99 -12.54
C SER A 121 7.98 -9.11 -13.25
N HIS A 122 8.90 -8.50 -12.49
CA HIS A 122 10.00 -7.70 -13.03
C HIS A 122 11.29 -8.49 -12.90
N ASP A 123 11.48 -9.41 -13.83
CA ASP A 123 12.67 -10.23 -14.07
C ASP A 123 13.12 -11.12 -12.91
N PHE A 124 13.25 -12.41 -13.21
CA PHE A 124 13.91 -13.45 -12.41
C PHE A 124 15.40 -13.17 -12.10
N GLN A 125 15.84 -11.92 -12.21
CA GLN A 125 17.23 -11.48 -12.22
C GLN A 125 17.46 -10.14 -11.50
N LEU A 126 16.61 -9.77 -10.53
CA LEU A 126 16.96 -8.73 -9.55
C LEU A 126 18.09 -9.24 -8.63
N SER A 127 19.32 -9.31 -9.15
CA SER A 127 20.53 -9.55 -8.38
C SER A 127 20.96 -8.24 -7.73
N LEU A 128 20.58 -8.04 -6.48
CA LEU A 128 21.02 -6.87 -5.72
C LEU A 128 22.37 -7.18 -5.07
N ASP A 129 23.42 -6.48 -5.48
CA ASP A 129 24.75 -6.66 -4.92
C ASP A 129 24.88 -5.95 -3.57
N ARG A 130 25.66 -6.53 -2.68
CA ARG A 130 25.89 -5.96 -1.34
C ARG A 130 26.75 -4.70 -1.34
N GLU A 131 27.57 -4.53 -2.38
CA GLU A 131 28.56 -3.47 -2.49
C GLU A 131 27.96 -2.16 -3.02
N ASN A 132 26.86 -2.30 -3.76
CA ASN A 132 26.13 -1.21 -4.38
C ASN A 132 25.31 -0.42 -3.36
N SER A 133 25.05 0.83 -3.71
CA SER A 133 24.27 1.76 -2.93
C SER A 133 22.92 1.96 -3.61
N TYR A 134 21.85 1.76 -2.88
CA TYR A 134 20.48 1.89 -3.37
C TYR A 134 19.78 3.09 -2.75
N ARG A 135 18.70 3.50 -3.40
CA ARG A 135 17.73 4.47 -2.86
C ARG A 135 16.32 3.89 -2.97
N LEU A 136 15.50 4.19 -1.97
CA LEU A 136 14.08 3.85 -1.94
C LEU A 136 13.26 5.13 -2.02
N LEU A 137 12.25 5.15 -2.88
CA LEU A 137 11.30 6.26 -3.02
C LEU A 137 9.89 5.76 -2.81
N LYS A 138 9.08 6.49 -2.04
CA LYS A 138 7.66 6.18 -1.83
C LYS A 138 6.85 6.53 -3.08
N LEU A 139 6.23 5.53 -3.69
CA LEU A 139 5.43 5.67 -4.91
C LEU A 139 3.94 5.91 -4.62
N ALA A 140 3.18 6.25 -5.66
CA ALA A 140 1.74 6.40 -5.59
C ALA A 140 1.06 5.07 -5.35
N ASN A 141 0.00 5.11 -4.52
CA ASN A 141 -0.70 3.90 -4.17
C ASN A 141 -1.77 3.55 -5.21
N ASP A 142 -1.33 3.12 -6.39
CA ASP A 142 -2.22 2.60 -7.42
C ASP A 142 -2.98 1.33 -6.96
N VAL A 143 -2.51 0.68 -5.89
CA VAL A 143 -3.19 -0.49 -5.32
C VAL A 143 -4.45 -0.07 -4.58
N THR A 144 -4.45 1.04 -3.85
CA THR A 144 -5.64 1.57 -3.17
C THR A 144 -6.71 1.94 -4.20
N TYR A 145 -6.35 2.71 -5.23
CA TYR A 145 -7.27 3.05 -6.30
C TYR A 145 -7.86 1.80 -6.97
N ARG A 146 -7.02 0.82 -7.34
CA ARG A 146 -7.49 -0.43 -7.95
C ARG A 146 -8.39 -1.24 -7.03
N ARG A 147 -8.19 -1.20 -5.71
CA ARG A 147 -9.04 -1.91 -4.73
C ARG A 147 -10.39 -1.22 -4.55
N LEU A 148 -10.45 0.10 -4.64
CA LEU A 148 -11.70 0.87 -4.51
C LEU A 148 -12.51 0.86 -5.80
N LYS A 149 -11.85 0.87 -6.97
CA LYS A 149 -12.50 0.81 -8.28
C LYS A 149 -13.19 -0.53 -8.55
N LYS A 150 -12.55 -1.66 -8.20
CA LYS A 150 -13.09 -3.01 -8.47
C LYS A 150 -14.50 -3.25 -7.93
N PRO A 151 -14.82 -2.96 -6.65
CA PRO A 151 -16.19 -3.09 -6.14
C PRO A 151 -17.18 -2.17 -6.85
N ALA A 152 -16.78 -0.94 -7.19
CA ALA A 152 -17.63 0.00 -7.91
C ALA A 152 -17.97 -0.51 -9.32
N ASP A 153 -16.99 -1.03 -10.05
CA ASP A 153 -17.20 -1.67 -11.35
C ASP A 153 -18.13 -2.88 -11.23
N ILE A 154 -17.94 -3.73 -10.20
CA ILE A 154 -18.82 -4.88 -9.94
C ILE A 154 -20.25 -4.43 -9.68
N LEU A 155 -20.47 -3.40 -8.85
CA LEU A 155 -21.80 -2.87 -8.56
C LEU A 155 -22.47 -2.32 -9.82
N GLN A 156 -21.73 -1.61 -10.67
CA GLN A 156 -22.24 -1.09 -11.94
C GLN A 156 -22.68 -2.22 -12.88
N HIS A 157 -21.88 -3.29 -12.98
CA HIS A 157 -22.22 -4.45 -13.82
C HIS A 157 -23.38 -5.30 -13.27
N LEU A 158 -23.52 -5.40 -11.95
CA LEU A 158 -24.62 -6.15 -11.31
C LEU A 158 -25.96 -5.43 -11.46
N LEU A 159 -25.98 -4.10 -11.36
CA LEU A 159 -27.20 -3.29 -11.53
C LEU A 159 -27.73 -3.37 -12.96
N GLY A 160 -26.85 -3.46 -13.97
CA GLY A 160 -27.23 -3.71 -15.36
C GLY A 160 -27.75 -5.13 -15.66
N ARG A 161 -27.70 -6.06 -14.69
CA ARG A 161 -28.13 -7.46 -14.84
C ARG A 161 -29.31 -7.86 -13.95
N LEU A 162 -29.86 -6.96 -13.13
CA LEU A 162 -31.00 -7.32 -12.29
C LEU A 162 -32.28 -7.42 -13.13
N PRO A 163 -32.92 -8.59 -13.25
CA PRO A 163 -34.30 -8.64 -13.73
C PRO A 163 -35.17 -7.85 -12.76
N GLU A 164 -36.13 -7.07 -13.27
CA GLU A 164 -37.00 -6.14 -12.53
C GLU A 164 -37.87 -6.77 -11.41
N ARG A 165 -37.63 -8.00 -10.97
CA ARG A 165 -38.45 -8.68 -9.97
C ARG A 165 -37.65 -9.54 -9.02
N SER A 166 -37.07 -8.92 -8.00
CA SER A 166 -36.91 -9.55 -6.68
C SER A 166 -36.54 -8.49 -5.67
N GLY A 167 -37.49 -8.17 -4.79
CA GLY A 167 -37.29 -7.26 -3.68
C GLY A 167 -36.26 -7.82 -2.71
N PHE A 168 -35.04 -7.30 -2.77
CA PHE A 168 -34.13 -7.33 -1.64
C PHE A 168 -34.28 -6.01 -0.89
N ILE A 169 -34.97 -6.10 0.24
CA ILE A 169 -35.15 -5.03 1.20
C ILE A 169 -33.76 -4.78 1.83
N CYS A 170 -33.03 -3.80 1.32
CA CYS A 170 -31.91 -3.22 2.05
C CYS A 170 -32.51 -2.17 3.01
N ALA A 171 -33.12 -2.64 4.09
CA ALA A 171 -33.47 -1.77 5.21
C ALA A 171 -32.17 -1.48 5.98
N VAL A 172 -31.64 -0.27 5.80
CA VAL A 172 -30.69 0.30 6.74
C VAL A 172 -31.46 0.49 8.05
N ALA A 173 -31.29 -0.42 8.99
CA ALA A 173 -31.79 -0.25 10.34
C ALA A 173 -30.97 0.87 11.00
N GLU A 174 -31.60 2.02 11.24
CA GLU A 174 -31.09 3.07 12.11
C GLU A 174 -30.80 2.45 13.48
N ARG A 175 -29.52 2.35 13.84
CA ARG A 175 -29.10 1.93 15.17
C ARG A 175 -29.44 3.03 16.16
N THR A 176 -30.51 2.86 16.90
CA THR A 176 -30.69 3.53 18.18
C THR A 176 -29.84 2.82 19.23
N CYS A 177 -28.87 3.56 19.77
CA CYS A 177 -27.98 3.11 20.82
C CYS A 177 -28.76 2.87 22.12
N HIS A 178 -28.98 1.62 22.53
CA HIS A 178 -29.18 1.29 23.95
C HIS A 178 -28.57 -0.09 24.25
N HIS A 179 -27.50 -0.10 25.06
CA HIS A 179 -27.03 -1.29 25.76
C HIS A 179 -28.07 -1.73 26.80
N PRO A 180 -28.14 -3.04 27.08
CA PRO A 180 -27.82 -3.44 28.44
C PRO A 180 -26.82 -4.61 28.48
N ARG A 181 -25.87 -4.47 29.40
CA ARG A 181 -24.98 -5.52 29.90
C ARG A 181 -25.75 -6.82 30.16
N THR A 182 -25.28 -7.93 29.62
CA THR A 182 -25.54 -9.26 30.18
C THR A 182 -24.23 -9.95 30.51
N SER A 183 -24.15 -10.40 31.76
CA SER A 183 -23.04 -11.11 32.37
C SER A 183 -22.90 -12.51 31.77
N TRP A 184 -21.67 -12.89 31.42
CA TRP A 184 -21.34 -14.26 31.05
C TRP A 184 -21.27 -15.11 32.32
N HIS A 185 -22.22 -16.02 32.48
CA HIS A 185 -22.14 -17.10 33.46
C HIS A 185 -21.58 -18.33 32.73
N TRP A 186 -20.44 -18.86 33.19
CA TRP A 186 -19.81 -20.06 32.65
C TRP A 186 -20.30 -21.28 33.44
N GLU A 187 -21.03 -22.18 32.78
CA GLU A 187 -21.31 -23.52 33.31
C GLU A 187 -20.25 -24.49 32.75
N ASN A 188 -19.41 -25.01 33.65
CA ASN A 188 -18.46 -26.07 33.36
C ASN A 188 -19.19 -27.40 33.35
N HIS A 189 -19.17 -28.10 32.21
CA HIS A 189 -19.51 -29.51 32.18
C HIS A 189 -18.24 -30.33 32.45
N ASP A 190 -18.20 -30.96 33.62
CA ASP A 190 -17.29 -32.07 33.95
C ASP A 190 -17.69 -33.30 33.13
N CYS A 191 -16.74 -33.85 32.38
CA CYS A 191 -16.84 -35.20 31.81
C CYS A 191 -16.22 -36.20 32.79
N GLY A 192 -17.03 -37.17 33.22
CA GLY A 192 -16.59 -38.38 33.90
C GLY A 192 -15.97 -39.42 32.97
#